data_AF-Q12WD6-F1
#
_entry.id   AF-Q12WD6-F1
#
_cell.length_a   1.000
_cell.length_b   1.000
_cell.length_c   1.000
_cell.angle_alpha   90.00
_cell.angle_beta   90.00
_cell.angle_gamma   90.00
#
_symmetry.space_group_name_H-M   'P 1'
#
loop_
_entity.id
_entity.type
_entity.pdbx_description
1 polymer ?
#
loop_
_entity_poly.entity_id
_entity_poly.type
_entity_poly.pdbx_seq_one_letter_code
_entity_poly.pdbx_strand_id
1 'polypeptide(L)'
;MSKFHPGSGSSAIKDHLKAPFSDYQWRLESIELILAELAEHSNNGAIILAEGKRDIISLKKLGINGPIELVTQSPLTEISERVASEKRRVIILTDWDRRGNILAAKLSEDLVYLGADVDMQLRDKLSSLVKKEIKDVESLYTYIIKLRKIVTGDQIDI
;
A
#
# COMPACT_ATOMS: atom_id res chain seq x y z
N MET A 1 25.78 -3.60 -1.56
CA MET A 1 25.25 -2.28 -1.98
C MET A 1 25.50 -2.12 -3.47
N SER A 2 24.49 -2.40 -4.30
CA SER A 2 24.60 -2.26 -5.76
C SER A 2 24.30 -0.80 -6.14
N LYS A 3 25.21 -0.17 -6.88
CA LYS A 3 25.08 1.21 -7.36
C LYS A 3 24.16 1.24 -8.58
N PHE A 4 23.02 1.90 -8.45
CA PHE A 4 22.11 2.25 -9.53
C PHE A 4 22.86 3.02 -10.63
N HIS A 5 22.79 2.52 -11.87
CA HIS A 5 23.28 3.22 -13.07
C HIS A 5 22.07 3.49 -13.98
N PRO A 6 21.74 4.75 -14.31
CA PRO A 6 20.65 5.03 -15.25
C PRO A 6 21.10 4.65 -16.67
N GLY A 7 20.40 3.69 -17.27
CA GLY A 7 20.61 3.24 -18.64
C GLY A 7 20.14 4.26 -19.68
N SER A 8 20.90 4.40 -20.76
CA SER A 8 20.73 5.34 -21.87
C SER A 8 19.59 5.01 -22.86
N GLY A 9 18.63 4.16 -22.49
CA GLY A 9 17.54 3.68 -23.35
C GLY A 9 16.30 4.61 -23.45
N SER A 10 16.48 5.92 -23.26
CA SER A 10 15.42 6.75 -22.67
C SER A 10 14.46 7.49 -23.62
N SER A 11 14.74 7.63 -24.92
CA SER A 11 13.98 8.60 -25.75
C SER A 11 12.57 8.15 -26.11
N ALA A 12 12.37 6.94 -26.65
CA ALA A 12 11.09 6.53 -27.24
C ALA A 12 9.95 6.28 -26.23
N ILE A 13 10.28 5.87 -25.00
CA ILE A 13 9.29 5.64 -23.93
C ILE A 13 8.76 6.98 -23.39
N LYS A 14 9.61 8.00 -23.32
CA LYS A 14 9.26 9.32 -22.77
C LYS A 14 8.23 10.07 -23.62
N ASP A 15 8.25 9.84 -24.93
CA ASP A 15 7.39 10.54 -25.89
C ASP A 15 5.91 10.14 -25.81
N HIS A 16 5.57 9.03 -25.13
CA HIS A 16 4.20 8.50 -25.02
C HIS A 16 3.63 8.57 -23.58
N LEU A 17 4.33 9.22 -22.65
CA LEU A 17 3.87 9.35 -21.27
C LEU A 17 2.72 10.36 -21.15
N LYS A 18 1.79 10.08 -20.22
CA LYS A 18 0.64 10.97 -19.95
C LYS A 18 1.01 12.20 -19.10
N ALA A 19 2.24 12.23 -18.58
CA ALA A 19 2.78 13.26 -17.71
C ALA A 19 4.31 13.31 -17.87
N PRO A 20 4.99 14.38 -17.43
CA PRO A 20 6.45 14.44 -17.41
C PRO A 20 7.07 13.23 -16.69
N PHE A 21 8.20 12.73 -17.21
CA PHE A 21 8.92 11.60 -16.60
C PHE A 21 9.26 11.83 -15.12
N SER A 22 9.59 13.07 -14.74
CA SER A 22 9.85 13.47 -13.36
C SER A 22 8.70 13.15 -12.41
N ASP A 23 7.46 13.23 -12.88
CA ASP A 23 6.26 12.96 -12.07
C ASP A 23 6.15 11.47 -11.74
N TYR A 24 6.51 10.61 -12.70
CA TYR A 24 6.57 9.16 -12.50
C TYR A 24 7.69 8.78 -11.52
N GLN A 25 8.87 9.40 -11.67
CA GLN A 25 10.01 9.17 -10.78
C GLN A 25 9.68 9.60 -9.35
N TRP A 26 9.20 10.83 -9.15
CA TRP A 26 8.83 11.34 -7.84
C TRP A 26 7.73 10.50 -7.19
N ARG A 27 6.73 10.06 -7.96
CA ARG A 27 5.65 9.22 -7.45
C ARG A 27 6.18 7.86 -7.00
N LEU A 28 7.04 7.22 -7.79
CA LEU A 28 7.65 5.94 -7.43
C LEU A 28 8.48 6.09 -6.16
N GLU A 29 9.36 7.09 -6.09
CA GLU A 29 10.20 7.36 -4.90
C GLU A 29 9.34 7.59 -3.65
N SER A 30 8.27 8.38 -3.77
CA SER A 30 7.34 8.65 -2.66
C SER A 30 6.61 7.39 -2.19
N ILE A 31 6.16 6.53 -3.12
CA ILE A 31 5.52 5.26 -2.77
C ILE A 31 6.51 4.31 -2.09
N GLU A 32 7.74 4.19 -2.61
CA GLU A 32 8.79 3.33 -2.03
C GLU A 32 9.13 3.74 -0.59
N LEU A 33 9.17 5.04 -0.29
CA LEU A 33 9.37 5.53 1.08
C LEU A 33 8.23 5.10 2.02
N ILE A 34 6.98 5.21 1.57
CA ILE A 34 5.82 4.81 2.39
C ILE A 34 5.78 3.28 2.56
N LEU A 35 6.17 2.51 1.53
CA LEU A 35 6.27 1.06 1.64
C LEU A 35 7.39 0.62 2.58
N ALA A 36 8.51 1.35 2.61
CA ALA A 36 9.57 1.10 3.58
C ALA A 36 9.09 1.36 5.01
N GLU A 37 8.37 2.47 5.25
CA GLU A 37 7.73 2.79 6.55
C GLU A 37 6.73 1.68 6.96
N LEU A 38 5.87 1.25 6.02
CA LEU A 38 4.92 0.16 6.23
C LEU A 38 5.63 -1.17 6.54
N ALA A 39 6.70 -1.49 5.82
CA ALA A 39 7.48 -2.70 6.03
C ALA A 39 8.18 -2.70 7.39
N GLU A 40 8.72 -1.56 7.81
CA GLU A 40 9.32 -1.39 9.14
C GLU A 40 8.30 -1.65 10.25
N HIS A 41 7.13 -1.01 10.18
CA HIS A 41 6.06 -1.27 11.15
C HIS A 41 5.61 -2.73 11.14
N SER A 42 5.45 -3.33 9.97
CA SER A 42 5.07 -4.74 9.81
C SER A 42 6.09 -5.68 10.45
N ASN A 43 7.39 -5.42 10.24
CA ASN A 43 8.48 -6.19 10.83
C ASN A 43 8.58 -6.01 12.35
N ASN A 44 8.21 -4.83 12.86
CA ASN A 44 8.10 -4.54 14.29
C ASN A 44 6.80 -5.10 14.91
N GLY A 45 6.02 -5.87 14.17
CA GLY A 45 4.88 -6.63 14.67
C GLY A 45 3.53 -5.90 14.57
N ALA A 46 3.45 -4.75 13.92
CA ALA A 46 2.17 -4.09 13.66
C ALA A 46 1.24 -5.01 12.86
N ILE A 47 -0.04 -5.01 13.23
CA ILE A 47 -1.09 -5.76 12.54
C ILE A 47 -1.64 -4.89 11.42
N ILE A 48 -1.54 -5.35 10.18
CA ILE A 48 -2.15 -4.67 9.04
C ILE A 48 -3.53 -5.27 8.79
N LEU A 49 -4.56 -4.43 8.72
CA LEU A 49 -5.91 -4.84 8.35
C LEU A 49 -6.13 -4.64 6.86
N ALA A 50 -6.34 -5.74 6.14
CA ALA A 50 -6.63 -5.75 4.71
C ALA A 50 -8.05 -6.27 4.44
N GLU A 51 -8.70 -5.81 3.36
CA GLU A 51 -10.10 -6.17 3.08
C GLU A 51 -10.19 -7.61 2.55
N GLY A 52 -9.38 -7.96 1.55
CA GLY A 52 -9.46 -9.22 0.81
C GLY A 52 -8.16 -10.02 0.72
N LYS A 53 -8.27 -11.32 0.40
CA LYS A 53 -7.11 -12.22 0.23
C LYS A 53 -6.12 -11.72 -0.83
N ARG A 54 -6.62 -11.03 -1.86
CA ARG A 54 -5.78 -10.50 -2.95
C ARG A 54 -4.96 -9.29 -2.51
N ASP A 55 -5.46 -8.50 -1.57
CA ASP A 55 -4.70 -7.44 -0.92
C ASP A 55 -3.48 -8.02 -0.20
N ILE A 56 -3.67 -9.10 0.57
CA ILE A 56 -2.56 -9.80 1.24
C ILE A 56 -1.51 -10.26 0.23
N ILE A 57 -1.93 -10.84 -0.89
CA ILE A 57 -1.01 -11.27 -1.95
C ILE A 57 -0.24 -10.07 -2.53
N SER A 58 -0.92 -8.95 -2.79
CA SER A 58 -0.32 -7.70 -3.26
C SER A 58 0.74 -7.18 -2.28
N LEU A 59 0.38 -7.09 -0.99
CA LEU A 59 1.28 -6.64 0.09
C LEU A 59 2.48 -7.56 0.29
N LYS A 60 2.28 -8.89 0.28
CA LYS A 60 3.37 -9.88 0.39
C LYS A 60 4.35 -9.76 -0.78
N LYS A 61 3.85 -9.56 -2.00
CA LYS A 61 4.71 -9.31 -3.18
C LYS A 61 5.50 -7.99 -3.08
N LEU A 62 5.02 -7.03 -2.30
CA LEU A 62 5.71 -5.79 -1.97
C LEU A 62 6.67 -5.90 -0.76
N GLY A 63 6.84 -7.10 -0.20
CA GLY A 63 7.76 -7.35 0.91
C GLY A 63 7.15 -7.12 2.29
N ILE A 64 5.84 -6.87 2.38
CA ILE A 64 5.13 -6.70 3.65
C ILE A 64 4.81 -8.09 4.20
N ASN A 65 5.67 -8.57 5.08
CA ASN A 65 5.68 -9.97 5.51
C ASN A 65 5.18 -10.23 6.93
N GLY A 66 4.97 -9.18 7.72
CA GLY A 66 4.48 -9.31 9.09
C GLY A 66 2.99 -9.73 9.18
N PRO A 67 2.37 -9.51 10.35
CA PRO A 67 0.99 -9.87 10.61
C PRO A 67 0.01 -9.09 9.72
N ILE A 68 -0.83 -9.81 8.97
CA ILE A 68 -1.90 -9.21 8.17
C ILE A 68 -3.19 -9.98 8.44
N GLU A 69 -4.25 -9.25 8.77
CA GLU A 69 -5.57 -9.79 9.14
C GLU A 69 -6.63 -9.39 8.11
N LEU A 70 -7.54 -10.33 7.81
CA LEU A 70 -8.61 -10.11 6.84
C LEU A 70 -9.88 -9.61 7.51
N VAL A 71 -10.30 -8.41 7.15
CA VAL A 71 -11.50 -7.78 7.69
C VAL A 71 -12.78 -8.48 7.23
N THR A 72 -12.79 -9.07 6.03
CA THR A 72 -14.01 -9.68 5.45
C THR A 72 -14.34 -11.08 5.99
N GLN A 73 -13.51 -11.69 6.84
CA GLN A 73 -13.73 -13.05 7.35
C GLN A 73 -14.62 -13.13 8.60
N SER A 74 -14.70 -12.06 9.38
CA SER A 74 -15.46 -12.01 10.63
C SER A 74 -16.26 -10.71 10.71
N PRO A 75 -17.29 -10.63 11.56
CA PRO A 75 -17.91 -9.37 11.93
C PRO A 75 -16.87 -8.33 12.41
N LEU A 76 -17.09 -7.05 12.10
CA LEU A 76 -16.15 -5.97 12.46
C LEU A 76 -15.86 -5.90 13.96
N THR A 77 -16.87 -6.14 14.80
CA THR A 77 -16.71 -6.13 16.26
C THR A 77 -15.74 -7.21 16.73
N GLU A 78 -15.88 -8.42 16.19
CA GLU A 78 -15.04 -9.58 16.56
C GLU A 78 -13.58 -9.35 16.16
N ILE A 79 -13.33 -8.88 14.93
CA ILE A 79 -11.96 -8.58 14.50
C ILE A 79 -11.37 -7.41 15.29
N SER A 80 -12.14 -6.36 15.57
CA SER A 80 -11.68 -5.22 16.35
C SER A 80 -11.31 -5.62 17.78
N GLU A 81 -12.15 -6.40 18.47
CA GLU A 81 -11.86 -6.92 19.81
C GLU A 81 -10.60 -7.79 19.83
N ARG A 82 -10.50 -8.74 18.88
CA ARG A 82 -9.36 -9.64 18.77
C ARG A 82 -8.07 -8.88 18.51
N VAL A 83 -8.05 -7.97 17.53
CA VAL A 83 -6.88 -7.18 17.17
C VAL A 83 -6.48 -6.22 18.29
N ALA A 84 -7.44 -5.56 18.94
CA ALA A 84 -7.14 -4.67 20.07
C ALA A 84 -6.55 -5.41 21.27
N SER A 85 -7.01 -6.65 21.53
CA SER A 85 -6.51 -7.48 22.64
C SER A 85 -5.01 -7.80 22.54
N GLU A 86 -4.45 -7.73 21.32
CA GLU A 86 -3.05 -8.02 21.07
C GLU A 86 -2.10 -6.92 21.55
N LYS A 87 -2.61 -5.70 21.81
CA LYS A 87 -1.81 -4.54 22.25
C LYS A 87 -0.64 -4.21 21.30
N ARG A 88 -0.86 -4.44 20.00
CA ARG A 88 0.07 -4.10 18.92
C ARG A 88 -0.46 -2.89 18.16
N ARG A 89 0.42 -2.12 17.51
CA ARG A 89 -0.01 -1.08 16.56
C ARG A 89 -0.86 -1.72 15.45
N VAL A 90 -1.93 -1.06 15.07
CA VAL A 90 -2.83 -1.49 14.00
C VAL A 90 -2.75 -0.50 12.84
N ILE A 91 -2.47 -0.99 11.64
CA ILE A 91 -2.44 -0.18 10.42
C ILE A 91 -3.64 -0.58 9.58
N ILE A 92 -4.53 0.38 9.30
CA ILE A 92 -5.71 0.12 8.47
C ILE A 92 -5.34 0.36 7.01
N LEU A 93 -5.39 -0.68 6.18
CA LEU A 93 -5.06 -0.60 4.76
C LEU A 93 -6.18 -1.23 3.92
N THR A 94 -7.35 -0.59 3.96
CA THR A 94 -8.50 -0.91 3.09
C THR A 94 -8.44 -0.14 1.77
N ASP A 95 -9.26 -0.56 0.81
CA ASP A 95 -9.42 0.13 -0.46
C ASP A 95 -9.80 1.61 -0.28
N TRP A 96 -9.34 2.48 -1.17
CA TRP A 96 -9.65 3.92 -1.16
C TRP A 96 -10.83 4.29 -2.04
N ASP A 97 -11.73 3.32 -2.28
CA ASP A 97 -13.05 3.58 -2.82
C ASP A 97 -14.04 4.02 -1.73
N ARG A 98 -15.30 4.29 -2.12
CA ARG A 98 -16.33 4.75 -1.17
C ARG A 98 -16.56 3.75 -0.03
N ARG A 99 -16.57 2.44 -0.32
CA ARG A 99 -16.86 1.39 0.68
C ARG A 99 -15.67 1.22 1.61
N GLY A 100 -14.46 1.16 1.06
CA GLY A 100 -13.25 1.02 1.86
C GLY A 100 -12.98 2.24 2.75
N ASN A 101 -13.38 3.45 2.35
CA ASN A 101 -13.36 4.64 3.22
C ASN A 101 -14.33 4.53 4.42
N ILE A 102 -15.55 4.05 4.19
CA ILE A 102 -16.53 3.82 5.28
C ILE A 102 -16.01 2.74 6.23
N LEU A 103 -15.44 1.66 5.67
CA LEU A 103 -14.86 0.57 6.43
C LEU A 103 -13.68 1.04 7.29
N ALA A 104 -12.76 1.83 6.72
CA ALA A 104 -11.61 2.37 7.45
C ALA A 104 -12.04 3.24 8.64
N ALA A 105 -13.00 4.13 8.42
CA ALA A 105 -13.52 5.00 9.48
C ALA A 105 -14.13 4.18 10.63
N LYS A 106 -14.95 3.18 10.29
CA LYS A 106 -15.59 2.32 11.29
C LYS A 106 -14.59 1.46 12.07
N LEU A 107 -13.63 0.84 11.39
CA LEU A 107 -12.55 0.09 12.05
C LEU A 107 -11.75 0.99 12.99
N SER A 108 -11.40 2.19 12.55
CA SER A 108 -10.65 3.13 13.37
C SER A 108 -11.44 3.54 14.61
N GLU A 109 -12.74 3.84 14.48
CA GLU A 109 -13.60 4.19 15.60
C GLU A 109 -13.68 3.05 16.62
N ASP A 110 -13.98 1.83 16.15
CA ASP A 110 -14.11 0.65 17.01
C ASP A 110 -12.78 0.34 17.74
N LEU A 111 -11.65 0.37 17.03
CA LEU A 111 -10.33 0.07 17.59
C LEU A 111 -9.84 1.13 18.58
N VAL A 112 -10.05 2.41 18.28
CA VAL A 112 -9.70 3.51 19.20
C VAL A 112 -10.56 3.45 20.45
N TYR A 113 -11.85 3.15 20.32
CA TYR A 113 -12.74 2.95 21.46
C TYR A 113 -12.25 1.81 22.37
N LEU A 114 -11.70 0.74 21.79
CA LEU A 114 -11.08 -0.37 22.50
C LEU A 114 -9.66 -0.08 23.03
N GLY A 115 -9.12 1.12 22.79
CA GLY A 115 -7.81 1.57 23.29
C GLY A 115 -6.60 1.12 22.48
N ALA A 116 -6.78 0.74 21.21
CA ALA A 116 -5.68 0.36 20.32
C ALA A 116 -4.91 1.57 19.75
N ASP A 117 -3.61 1.40 19.46
CA ASP A 117 -2.80 2.35 18.68
C ASP A 117 -3.07 2.15 17.19
N VAL A 118 -3.84 3.05 16.57
CA VAL A 118 -4.30 2.93 15.18
C VAL A 118 -3.62 3.96 14.26
N ASP A 119 -3.06 3.50 13.15
CA ASP A 119 -2.51 4.33 12.08
C ASP A 119 -3.39 4.25 10.82
N MET A 120 -3.91 5.41 10.42
CA MET A 120 -4.56 5.63 9.11
C MET A 120 -3.71 6.47 8.15
N GLN A 121 -2.62 7.07 8.63
CA GLN A 121 -1.80 8.01 7.87
C GLN A 121 -1.12 7.33 6.68
N LEU A 122 -0.62 6.10 6.84
CA LEU A 122 0.01 5.35 5.74
C LEU A 122 -0.96 5.12 4.58
N ARG A 123 -2.21 4.78 4.89
CA ARG A 123 -3.27 4.58 3.89
C ARG A 123 -3.59 5.88 3.16
N ASP A 124 -3.72 7.00 3.88
CA ASP A 124 -4.03 8.29 3.28
C ASP A 124 -2.90 8.81 2.40
N LYS A 125 -1.63 8.67 2.85
CA LYS A 125 -0.44 8.97 2.07
C LYS A 125 -0.42 8.15 0.77
N LEU A 126 -0.57 6.82 0.86
CA LEU A 126 -0.60 5.93 -0.32
C LEU A 126 -1.72 6.32 -1.28
N SER A 127 -2.95 6.42 -0.77
CA SER A 127 -4.14 6.78 -1.54
C SER A 127 -3.93 8.10 -2.29
N SER A 128 -3.35 9.12 -1.65
CA SER A 128 -3.10 10.42 -2.28
C SER A 128 -2.24 10.33 -3.55
N LEU A 129 -1.30 9.37 -3.60
CA LEU A 129 -0.36 9.15 -4.70
C LEU A 129 -0.94 8.27 -5.81
N VAL A 130 -1.80 7.31 -5.46
CA VAL A 130 -2.23 6.25 -6.40
C VAL A 130 -3.70 6.34 -6.84
N LYS A 131 -4.55 7.10 -6.12
CA LYS A 131 -6.01 7.10 -6.34
C LYS A 131 -6.50 7.53 -7.72
N LYS A 132 -5.66 8.20 -8.51
CA LYS A 132 -5.98 8.57 -9.91
C LYS A 132 -5.80 7.40 -10.88
N GLU A 133 -5.09 6.35 -10.48
CA GLU A 133 -4.67 5.24 -11.34
C GLU A 133 -5.27 3.90 -10.90
N ILE A 134 -5.40 3.70 -9.58
CA ILE A 134 -5.98 2.50 -8.96
C ILE A 134 -6.89 2.89 -7.80
N LYS A 135 -7.82 2.03 -7.41
CA LYS A 135 -8.81 2.29 -6.35
C LYS A 135 -8.69 1.36 -5.13
N ASP A 136 -7.86 0.34 -5.24
CA ASP A 136 -7.81 -0.81 -4.33
C ASP A 136 -6.36 -1.25 -4.04
N VAL A 137 -6.18 -1.94 -2.91
CA VAL A 137 -4.89 -2.46 -2.42
C VAL A 137 -4.41 -3.63 -3.29
N GLU A 138 -5.32 -4.46 -3.76
CA GLU A 138 -5.06 -5.55 -4.73
C GLU A 138 -4.23 -5.08 -5.93
N SER A 139 -4.51 -3.89 -6.46
CA SER A 139 -3.83 -3.36 -7.64
C SER A 139 -2.47 -2.69 -7.37
N LEU A 140 -2.07 -2.47 -6.10
CA LEU A 140 -0.84 -1.75 -5.75
C LEU A 140 0.40 -2.38 -6.37
N TYR A 141 0.59 -3.68 -6.18
CA TYR A 141 1.78 -4.37 -6.68
C TYR A 141 1.97 -4.16 -8.18
N THR A 142 0.92 -4.42 -8.97
CA THR A 142 0.96 -4.28 -10.42
C THR A 142 1.25 -2.83 -10.84
N TYR A 143 0.65 -1.85 -10.16
CA TYR A 143 0.87 -0.44 -10.42
C TYR A 143 2.33 -0.01 -10.16
N ILE A 144 2.92 -0.47 -9.05
CA ILE A 144 4.31 -0.15 -8.70
C ILE A 144 5.29 -0.80 -9.67
N ILE A 145 5.05 -2.05 -10.09
CA ILE A 145 5.86 -2.69 -11.14
C ILE A 145 5.80 -1.89 -12.45
N LYS A 146 4.62 -1.38 -12.83
CA LYS A 146 4.49 -0.50 -13.99
C LYS A 146 5.31 0.79 -13.82
N LEU A 147 5.25 1.43 -12.66
CA LEU A 147 6.06 2.62 -12.37
C LEU A 147 7.56 2.32 -12.45
N ARG A 148 8.01 1.22 -11.84
CA ARG A 148 9.41 0.77 -11.91
C ARG A 148 9.86 0.61 -13.36
N LYS A 149 9.10 -0.09 -14.20
CA LYS A 149 9.40 -0.24 -15.64
C LYS A 149 9.53 1.09 -16.38
N ILE A 150 8.61 2.03 -16.11
CA ILE A 150 8.67 3.37 -16.71
C ILE A 150 9.97 4.07 -16.31
N VAL A 151 10.36 3.99 -15.03
CA VAL A 151 11.53 4.70 -14.47
C VAL A 151 12.85 4.01 -14.83
N THR A 152 12.91 2.68 -14.88
CA THR A 152 14.13 1.91 -15.21
C THR A 152 14.37 1.77 -16.72
N GLY A 153 13.32 1.94 -17.54
CA GLY A 153 13.40 1.79 -18.98
C GLY A 153 13.41 0.33 -19.46
N ASP A 154 13.03 -0.62 -18.61
CA ASP A 154 12.92 -2.03 -18.99
C ASP A 154 11.81 -2.20 -20.05
N GLN A 155 12.15 -2.85 -21.17
CA GLN A 155 11.26 -3.04 -22.33
C GLN A 155 9.93 -3.69 -21.96
N ILE A 156 8.86 -3.18 -22.59
CA ILE A 156 7.52 -3.76 -22.57
C ILE A 156 7.54 -4.93 -23.56
N ASP A 157 7.97 -6.10 -23.10
CA ASP A 157 7.69 -7.34 -23.82
C ASP A 157 6.23 -7.71 -23.53
N ILE A 158 5.34 -7.46 -24.50
CA ILE A 158 3.97 -8.02 -24.57
C ILE A 158 4.01 -9.21 -25.52
#